data_AF-F5VXZ1-F1
#
_entry.id   AF-F5VXZ1-F1
#
_cell.length_a   1.000
_cell.length_b   1.000
_cell.length_c   1.000
_cell.angle_alpha   90.00
_cell.angle_beta   90.00
_cell.angle_gamma   90.00
#
_symmetry.space_group_name_H-M   'P 1'
#
loop_
_entity.id
_entity.type
_entity.pdbx_description
1 polymer ?
#
loop_
_entity_poly.entity_id
_entity_poly.type
_entity_poly.pdbx_seq_one_letter_code
_entity_poly.pdbx_strand_id
1 'polypeptide(L)'
;MLLVLLVNVDMKVVLRNYVVVAGILVVGVFLLSLIGMIPNLQYNRAGVIRNSFGFIYPTDFASHCFYLFLAISYLLKDKFIWTRSLFGVLLSAFIIKYCDARLNALSILLATVIFIYFYYSNGKK
;
A
#
# COMPACT_ATOMS: atom_id res chain seq x y z
N MET A 1 19.74 4.93 -10.92
CA MET A 1 19.92 6.30 -11.46
C MET A 1 19.24 7.37 -10.59
N LEU A 2 17.94 7.27 -10.30
CA LEU A 2 17.20 8.24 -9.45
C LEU A 2 17.71 8.35 -7.99
N LEU A 3 18.10 7.23 -7.37
CA LEU A 3 18.59 7.22 -5.98
C LEU A 3 19.84 8.08 -5.75
N VAL A 4 20.71 8.23 -6.75
CA VAL A 4 21.92 9.05 -6.66
C VAL A 4 21.58 10.55 -6.65
N LEU A 5 20.50 10.95 -7.34
CA LEU A 5 20.03 12.34 -7.38
C LEU A 5 19.29 12.76 -6.11
N LEU A 6 18.79 11.79 -5.32
CA LEU A 6 18.02 12.04 -4.10
C LEU A 6 18.87 12.14 -2.83
N VAL A 7 20.20 11.94 -2.92
CA VAL A 7 21.11 11.91 -1.75
C VAL A 7 21.02 13.17 -0.89
N ASN A 8 20.73 14.32 -1.49
CA ASN A 8 20.64 15.61 -0.80
C ASN A 8 19.19 16.09 -0.56
N VAL A 9 18.17 15.28 -0.87
CA VAL A 9 16.76 15.67 -0.75
C VAL A 9 16.17 15.13 0.55
N ASP A 10 15.40 15.95 1.26
CA ASP A 10 14.65 15.49 2.43
C ASP A 10 13.68 14.36 2.04
N MET A 11 13.90 13.17 2.62
CA MET A 11 13.09 11.98 2.40
C MET A 11 11.60 12.20 2.66
N LYS A 12 11.22 13.11 3.58
CA LYS A 12 9.81 13.45 3.82
C LYS A 12 9.18 14.11 2.60
N VAL A 13 9.90 14.96 1.89
CA VAL A 13 9.42 15.63 0.66
C VAL A 13 9.23 14.60 -0.44
N VAL A 14 10.20 13.69 -0.61
CA VAL A 14 10.12 12.60 -1.59
C VAL A 14 8.91 11.71 -1.33
N LEU A 15 8.74 11.26 -0.09
CA LEU A 15 7.61 10.40 0.29
C LEU A 15 6.27 11.11 0.15
N ARG A 16 6.19 12.41 0.48
CA ARG A 16 4.96 13.18 0.32
C ARG A 16 4.56 13.29 -1.15
N ASN A 17 5.50 13.59 -2.03
CA ASN A 17 5.25 13.65 -3.47
C ASN A 17 4.84 12.28 -4.02
N TYR A 18 5.54 11.22 -3.58
CA TYR A 18 5.18 9.84 -3.93
C TYR A 18 3.74 9.50 -3.52
N VAL A 19 3.35 9.78 -2.27
CA VAL A 19 1.99 9.49 -1.78
C VAL A 19 0.93 10.23 -2.59
N VAL A 20 1.15 11.49 -2.94
CA VAL A 20 0.19 12.27 -3.73
C VAL A 20 0.08 11.71 -5.14
N VAL A 21 1.20 11.56 -5.86
CA VAL A 21 1.20 11.13 -7.26
C VAL A 21 0.74 9.68 -7.39
N ALA A 22 1.36 8.75 -6.65
CA ALA A 22 1.00 7.34 -6.70
C ALA A 22 -0.39 7.10 -6.12
N GLY A 23 -0.81 7.84 -5.09
CA GLY A 23 -2.15 7.72 -4.52
C GLY A 23 -3.23 8.07 -5.53
N ILE A 24 -3.09 9.20 -6.23
CA ILE A 24 -4.04 9.61 -7.29
C ILE A 24 -4.10 8.57 -8.40
N LEU A 25 -2.95 8.09 -8.88
CA LEU A 25 -2.90 7.11 -9.96
C LEU A 25 -3.53 5.77 -9.55
N VAL A 26 -3.17 5.24 -8.38
CA VAL A 26 -3.68 3.95 -7.90
C VAL A 26 -5.17 4.01 -7.67
N VAL A 27 -5.67 5.07 -7.00
CA VAL A 27 -7.12 5.23 -6.77
C VAL A 27 -7.85 5.45 -8.10
N GLY A 28 -7.30 6.27 -9.00
CA GLY A 28 -7.90 6.51 -10.32
C GLY A 28 -8.02 5.23 -11.14
N VAL A 29 -6.93 4.47 -11.29
CA VAL A 29 -6.92 3.20 -12.03
C VAL A 29 -7.86 2.18 -11.38
N PHE A 30 -7.83 2.08 -10.05
CA PHE A 30 -8.73 1.20 -9.29
C PHE A 30 -10.20 1.53 -9.59
N LEU A 31 -10.62 2.79 -9.46
CA LEU A 31 -12.01 3.21 -9.69
C LEU A 31 -12.43 3.03 -11.15
N LEU A 32 -11.57 3.41 -12.09
CA LEU A 32 -11.81 3.20 -13.53
C LEU A 32 -11.96 1.71 -13.87
N SER A 33 -11.27 0.83 -13.15
CA SER A 33 -11.42 -0.62 -13.32
C SER A 33 -12.74 -1.16 -12.78
N LEU A 34 -13.30 -0.54 -11.73
CA LEU A 34 -14.59 -0.94 -11.16
C LEU A 34 -15.77 -0.55 -12.06
N ILE A 35 -15.66 0.56 -12.79
CA ILE A 35 -16.68 1.02 -13.74
C ILE A 35 -16.47 0.46 -15.16
N GLY A 36 -15.46 -0.39 -15.37
CA GLY A 36 -15.19 -1.06 -16.64
C GLY A 36 -14.49 -0.22 -17.71
N MET A 37 -14.04 1.00 -17.38
CA MET A 37 -13.25 1.82 -18.31
C MET A 37 -11.82 1.30 -18.51
N ILE A 38 -11.25 0.67 -17.47
CA ILE A 38 -9.98 -0.06 -17.55
C ILE A 38 -10.27 -1.54 -17.26
N PRO A 39 -9.70 -2.50 -18.02
CA PRO A 39 -9.93 -3.92 -17.73
C PRO A 39 -9.38 -4.30 -16.36
N ASN A 40 -10.23 -4.89 -15.51
CA ASN A 40 -9.78 -5.59 -14.32
C ASN A 40 -9.32 -7.00 -14.73
N LEU A 41 -8.02 -7.15 -15.04
CA LEU A 41 -7.45 -8.43 -15.41
C LEU A 41 -7.59 -9.43 -14.27
N GLN A 42 -8.22 -10.57 -14.57
CA GLN A 42 -8.48 -11.64 -13.63
C GLN A 42 -7.66 -12.87 -13.98
N TYR A 43 -7.00 -13.44 -12.98
CA TYR A 43 -6.19 -14.65 -13.11
C TYR A 43 -6.78 -15.76 -12.25
N ASN A 44 -7.09 -16.89 -12.86
CA ASN A 44 -7.51 -18.08 -12.12
C ASN A 44 -6.28 -18.85 -11.64
N ARG A 45 -6.20 -19.08 -10.33
CA ARG A 45 -5.19 -19.94 -9.71
C ARG A 45 -5.91 -20.96 -8.83
N ALA A 46 -5.91 -22.21 -9.27
CA ALA A 46 -6.52 -23.33 -8.53
C ALA A 46 -7.97 -23.05 -8.08
N GLY A 47 -8.79 -22.43 -8.96
CA GLY A 47 -10.19 -22.10 -8.68
C GLY A 47 -10.40 -20.75 -7.96
N VAL A 48 -9.33 -20.07 -7.56
CA VAL A 48 -9.39 -18.73 -6.97
C VAL A 48 -9.19 -17.67 -8.05
N ILE A 49 -10.19 -16.80 -8.21
CA ILE A 49 -10.10 -15.64 -9.10
C ILE A 49 -9.32 -14.53 -8.40
N ARG A 50 -8.27 -14.05 -9.06
CA ARG A 50 -7.37 -13.02 -8.54
C ARG A 50 -7.50 -11.76 -9.38
N ASN A 51 -8.01 -10.69 -8.78
CA ASN A 51 -8.25 -9.41 -9.43
C ASN A 51 -6.99 -8.54 -9.42
N SER A 52 -6.80 -7.78 -10.50
CA SER A 52 -5.68 -6.85 -10.65
C SER A 52 -6.10 -5.39 -10.61
N PHE A 53 -7.41 -5.10 -10.63
CA PHE A 53 -8.00 -3.77 -10.48
C PHE A 53 -7.38 -2.69 -11.37
N GLY A 54 -7.25 -3.01 -12.66
CA GLY A 54 -6.69 -2.11 -13.66
C GLY A 54 -5.17 -2.17 -13.81
N PHE A 55 -4.49 -2.96 -12.97
CA PHE A 55 -3.06 -3.27 -13.12
C PHE A 55 -2.86 -4.57 -13.90
N ILE A 56 -1.61 -4.79 -14.34
CA ILE A 56 -1.26 -5.95 -15.17
C ILE A 56 -1.31 -7.24 -14.34
N TYR A 57 -0.99 -7.21 -13.05
CA TYR A 57 -1.03 -8.39 -12.17
C TYR A 57 -1.64 -8.10 -10.80
N PRO A 58 -2.25 -9.09 -10.11
CA PRO A 58 -2.78 -8.92 -8.76
C PRO A 58 -1.71 -8.50 -7.74
N THR A 59 -0.49 -9.01 -7.91
CA THR A 59 0.66 -8.67 -7.05
C THR A 59 1.21 -7.28 -7.33
N ASP A 60 1.04 -6.76 -8.54
CA ASP A 60 1.48 -5.41 -8.90
C ASP A 60 0.62 -4.36 -8.19
N PHE A 61 -0.71 -4.46 -8.33
CA PHE A 61 -1.66 -3.65 -7.57
C PHE A 61 -1.43 -3.77 -6.05
N ALA A 62 -1.27 -4.99 -5.53
CA ALA A 62 -0.99 -5.20 -4.12
C ALA A 62 0.32 -4.56 -3.64
N SER A 63 1.32 -4.44 -4.52
CA SER A 63 2.61 -3.81 -4.20
C SER A 63 2.46 -2.30 -4.09
N HIS A 64 1.70 -1.69 -4.99
CA HIS A 64 1.34 -0.27 -4.89
C HIS A 64 0.59 0.05 -3.58
N CYS A 65 -0.39 -0.77 -3.21
CA CYS A 65 -1.09 -0.65 -1.93
C CYS A 65 -0.13 -0.75 -0.74
N PHE A 66 0.79 -1.72 -0.75
CA PHE A 66 1.79 -1.90 0.30
C PHE A 66 2.74 -0.70 0.44
N TYR A 67 3.32 -0.22 -0.67
CA TYR A 67 4.26 0.91 -0.63
C TYR A 67 3.58 2.22 -0.24
N LEU A 68 2.34 2.46 -0.69
CA LEU A 68 1.54 3.60 -0.24
C LEU A 68 1.25 3.52 1.26
N PHE A 69 0.85 2.35 1.76
CA PHE A 69 0.64 2.13 3.19
C PHE A 69 1.90 2.42 4.00
N LEU A 70 3.07 1.93 3.56
CA LEU A 70 4.36 2.21 4.21
C LEU A 70 4.68 3.71 4.20
N ALA A 71 4.56 4.39 3.07
CA ALA A 71 4.91 5.79 2.93
C ALA A 71 4.00 6.69 3.79
N ILE A 72 2.69 6.47 3.77
CA ILE A 72 1.72 7.18 4.62
C ILE A 72 2.03 6.91 6.09
N SER A 73 2.29 5.66 6.43
CA SER A 73 2.63 5.24 7.79
C SER A 73 3.95 5.82 8.29
N TYR A 74 4.91 6.06 7.40
CA TYR A 74 6.15 6.74 7.78
C TYR A 74 5.91 8.24 8.02
N LEU A 75 5.17 8.91 7.11
CA LEU A 75 4.89 10.35 7.21
C LEU A 75 4.04 10.69 8.45
N LEU A 76 3.13 9.80 8.84
CA LEU A 76 2.26 9.97 10.00
C LEU A 76 2.77 9.24 11.24
N LYS A 77 4.05 8.86 11.32
CA LYS A 77 4.59 7.96 12.36
C LYS A 77 4.24 8.35 13.80
N ASP A 78 4.07 9.64 14.09
CA ASP A 78 3.82 10.18 15.43
C ASP A 78 2.33 10.46 15.69
N LYS A 79 1.43 10.13 14.74
CA LYS A 79 0.00 10.48 14.79
C LYS A 79 -0.89 9.32 14.35
N PHE A 80 -2.13 9.31 14.84
CA PHE A 80 -3.22 8.48 14.31
C PHE A 80 -2.92 6.97 14.25
N ILE A 81 -2.25 6.41 15.27
CA ILE A 81 -1.83 5.00 15.25
C ILE A 81 -3.02 4.05 15.09
N TRP A 82 -4.11 4.26 15.83
CA TRP A 82 -5.28 3.39 15.82
C TRP A 82 -5.95 3.31 14.44
N THR A 83 -6.17 4.46 13.79
CA THR A 83 -6.82 4.50 12.47
C THR A 83 -5.93 3.89 11.40
N ARG A 84 -4.61 4.11 11.46
CA ARG A 84 -3.66 3.47 10.55
C ARG A 84 -3.58 1.96 10.74
N SER A 85 -3.59 1.49 11.98
CA SER A 85 -3.57 0.05 12.26
C SER A 85 -4.84 -0.63 11.76
N LEU A 86 -6.00 -0.02 12.00
CA LEU A 86 -7.26 -0.49 11.44
C LEU A 86 -7.21 -0.53 9.91
N PHE A 87 -6.74 0.55 9.28
CA PHE A 87 -6.59 0.62 7.82
C PHE A 87 -5.63 -0.45 7.29
N GLY A 88 -4.49 -0.68 7.95
CA GLY A 88 -3.53 -1.72 7.57
C GLY A 88 -4.13 -3.14 7.62
N VAL A 89 -4.90 -3.44 8.67
CA VAL A 89 -5.59 -4.74 8.80
C VAL A 89 -6.67 -4.89 7.71
N LEU A 90 -7.50 -3.87 7.50
CA LEU A 90 -8.54 -3.89 6.47
C LEU A 90 -7.95 -4.02 5.07
N LEU A 91 -6.88 -3.27 4.77
CA LEU A 91 -6.17 -3.34 3.51
C LEU A 91 -5.55 -4.72 3.28
N SER A 92 -4.94 -5.31 4.30
CA SER A 92 -4.41 -6.67 4.22
C SER A 92 -5.51 -7.69 3.93
N ALA A 93 -6.63 -7.63 4.66
CA ALA A 93 -7.78 -8.50 4.43
C ALA A 93 -8.34 -8.35 3.01
N PHE A 94 -8.42 -7.13 2.50
CA PHE A 94 -8.82 -6.83 1.13
C PHE A 94 -7.86 -7.46 0.09
N ILE A 95 -6.55 -7.30 0.27
CA ILE A 95 -5.55 -7.88 -0.64
C ILE A 95 -5.59 -9.42 -0.63
N ILE A 96 -5.78 -10.06 0.53
CA ILE A 96 -5.96 -11.52 0.60
C ILE A 96 -7.22 -11.93 -0.15
N LYS A 97 -8.35 -11.27 0.12
CA LYS A 97 -9.66 -11.68 -0.41
C LYS A 97 -9.75 -11.52 -1.92
N TYR A 98 -9.27 -10.42 -2.48
CA TYR A 98 -9.52 -10.08 -3.88
C TYR A 98 -8.32 -10.32 -4.81
N CYS A 99 -7.09 -10.27 -4.29
CA CYS A 99 -5.87 -10.41 -5.11
C CYS A 99 -5.15 -11.75 -4.87
N ASP A 100 -5.43 -12.44 -3.75
CA ASP A 100 -4.66 -13.58 -3.22
C ASP A 100 -3.14 -13.30 -3.28
N ALA A 101 -2.74 -12.08 -2.90
CA ALA A 101 -1.34 -11.65 -2.85
C ALA A 101 -0.83 -11.75 -1.39
N ARG A 102 -0.61 -12.99 -0.95
CA ARG A 102 -0.34 -13.33 0.45
C ARG A 102 0.90 -12.66 1.02
N LEU A 103 1.99 -12.61 0.25
CA LEU A 103 3.23 -11.95 0.68
C LEU A 103 2.98 -10.47 1.01
N ASN A 104 2.38 -9.73 0.08
CA ASN A 104 2.06 -8.31 0.25
C ASN A 104 1.13 -8.07 1.43
N ALA A 105 0.10 -8.89 1.58
CA ALA A 105 -0.82 -8.80 2.70
C ALA A 105 -0.13 -9.03 4.06
N LEU A 106 0.74 -10.05 4.14
CA LEU A 106 1.55 -10.31 5.34
C LEU A 106 2.55 -9.19 5.60
N SER A 107 3.16 -8.61 4.56
CA SER A 107 4.05 -7.45 4.70
C SER A 107 3.31 -6.22 5.22
N ILE A 108 2.05 -5.97 4.81
CA ILE A 108 1.21 -4.90 5.37
C ILE A 108 0.91 -5.15 6.86
N LEU A 109 0.57 -6.38 7.25
CA LEU A 109 0.35 -6.72 8.66
C LEU A 109 1.62 -6.55 9.48
N LEU A 110 2.75 -7.07 9.00
CA LEU A 110 4.04 -6.93 9.66
C LEU A 110 4.42 -5.45 9.81
N ALA A 111 4.27 -4.66 8.76
CA ALA A 111 4.48 -3.21 8.83
C ALA A 111 3.57 -2.55 9.86
N THR A 112 2.30 -2.96 9.94
CA THR A 112 1.35 -2.47 10.94
C THR A 112 1.84 -2.72 12.37
N VAL A 113 2.30 -3.94 12.66
CA VAL A 113 2.88 -4.30 13.97
C VAL A 113 4.14 -3.47 14.27
N ILE A 114 5.04 -3.33 13.28
CA ILE A 114 6.27 -2.54 13.42
C ILE A 114 5.96 -1.08 13.76
N PHE A 115 4.99 -0.46 13.09
CA PHE A 115 4.60 0.92 13.37
C PHE A 115 3.94 1.10 14.73
N ILE A 116 3.13 0.13 15.18
CA ILE A 116 2.58 0.11 16.54
C ILE A 116 3.72 0.08 17.56
N TYR A 117 4.68 -0.83 17.37
CA TYR A 117 5.83 -0.94 18.26
C TYR A 117 6.63 0.37 18.34
N PHE A 118 6.96 0.98 17.20
CA PHE A 118 7.69 2.25 17.17
C PHE A 118 6.91 3.41 17.78
N TYR A 119 5.60 3.49 17.57
CA TYR A 119 4.76 4.52 18.16
C TYR A 119 4.82 4.49 19.70
N TYR A 120 4.65 3.32 20.30
CA TYR A 120 4.72 3.17 21.75
C TYR A 120 6.15 3.24 22.31
N SER A 121 7.16 2.86 21.54
CA SER A 121 8.57 2.97 21.95
C SER A 121 9.04 4.43 21.96
N ASN A 122 8.62 5.24 20.99
CA ASN A 122 8.98 6.65 20.92
C ASN A 122 8.24 7.52 21.94
N GLY A 123 7.04 7.13 22.39
CA GLY A 123 6.31 7.80 23.47
C GLY A 123 6.88 7.57 24.87
N LYS A 124 7.96 6.79 25.01
CA LYS A 124 8.67 6.54 26.29
C LYS A 124 9.97 7.35 26.43
N LYS A 125 10.20 8.34 25.57
CA LYS A 125 11.24 9.36 25.71
C LYS A 125 10.60 10.69 26.08
#